data_AF-A0A1V3K168-F1
#
_entry.id   AF-A0A1V3K168-F1
#
_cell.length_a   1.000
_cell.length_b   1.000
_cell.length_c   1.000
_cell.angle_alpha   90.00
_cell.angle_beta   90.00
_cell.angle_gamma   90.00
#
_symmetry.space_group_name_H-M   'P 1'
#
loop_
_entity.id
_entity.type
_entity.pdbx_description
1 polymer ?
#
loop_
_entity_poly.entity_id
_entity_poly.type
_entity_poly.pdbx_seq_one_letter_code
_entity_poly.pdbx_strand_id
1 'polypeptide(L)' 'MKKLALLLISGIALVACNEKEYTVDDFMKNDQLRTEWLKKCENGEVRPELLNCINSKKAIDKMRTHNFDYLDNLGK' A
#
# COMPACT_ATOMS: atom_id res chain seq x y z
N MET A 1 45.10 -16.63 26.63
CA MET A 1 43.83 -17.41 26.72
C MET A 1 42.81 -16.50 27.38
N LYS A 2 41.62 -16.19 26.88
CA LYS A 2 40.80 -16.67 25.76
C LYS A 2 40.07 -15.45 25.19
N LYS A 3 39.82 -15.54 23.90
CA LYS A 3 39.12 -14.60 23.03
C LYS A 3 37.80 -14.20 23.71
N LEU A 4 37.65 -12.95 24.14
CA LEU A 4 36.31 -12.35 24.25
C LEU A 4 35.86 -12.11 22.80
N ALA A 5 35.41 -13.20 22.18
CA ALA A 5 34.70 -13.14 20.91
C ALA A 5 33.49 -12.23 21.16
N LEU A 6 33.52 -11.06 20.54
CA LEU A 6 32.44 -10.10 20.53
C LEU A 6 31.14 -10.81 20.12
N LEU A 7 30.33 -11.18 21.11
CA LEU A 7 28.93 -11.51 20.93
C LEU A 7 28.18 -10.20 20.68
N LEU A 8 28.30 -9.68 19.47
CA LEU A 8 27.42 -8.62 18.94
C LEU A 8 26.98 -9.04 17.54
N ILE A 9 26.53 -10.29 17.41
CA ILE A 9 25.89 -10.76 16.18
C ILE A 9 24.50 -10.13 16.16
N SER A 10 24.44 -9.00 15.46
CA SER A 10 23.27 -8.38 14.82
C SER A 10 21.91 -8.73 15.43
N GLY A 11 21.55 -8.04 16.51
CA GLY A 11 20.16 -7.79 16.84
C GLY A 11 19.54 -6.80 15.85
N ILE A 12 19.51 -7.14 14.55
CA ILE A 12 18.62 -6.47 13.60
C ILE A 12 17.45 -7.43 13.43
N ALA A 13 16.64 -7.54 14.48
CA ALA A 13 15.24 -7.86 14.26
C ALA A 13 14.74 -6.71 13.39
N LEU A 14 14.70 -6.93 12.08
CA LEU A 14 13.95 -6.12 11.15
C LEU A 14 12.54 -6.10 11.73
N VAL A 15 12.22 -5.03 12.44
CA VAL A 15 10.86 -4.68 12.75
C VAL A 15 10.25 -4.46 11.38
N ALA A 16 9.72 -5.53 10.79
CA ALA A 16 8.70 -5.40 9.78
C ALA A 16 7.61 -4.62 10.51
N CYS A 17 7.62 -3.29 10.35
CA CYS A 17 6.49 -2.47 10.69
C CYS A 17 5.34 -3.14 9.95
N ASN A 18 4.47 -3.83 10.70
CA ASN A 18 3.22 -4.36 10.18
C ASN A 18 2.36 -3.14 9.86
N GLU A 19 2.65 -2.52 8.73
CA GLU A 19 1.91 -1.40 8.21
C GLU A 19 0.50 -1.91 7.96
N LYS A 20 -0.50 -1.20 8.50
CA LYS A 20 -1.89 -1.65 8.44
C LYS A 20 -2.26 -1.93 6.98
N GLU A 21 -2.75 -3.14 6.72
CA GLU A 21 -3.29 -3.49 5.41
C GLU A 21 -4.71 -2.92 5.26
N TYR A 22 -4.94 -2.22 4.16
CA TYR A 22 -6.22 -1.61 3.80
C TYR A 22 -6.81 -2.34 2.59
N THR A 23 -8.13 -2.54 2.62
CA THR A 23 -8.85 -3.17 1.51
C THR A 23 -9.05 -2.18 0.36
N VAL A 24 -9.43 -2.70 -0.82
CA VAL A 24 -9.82 -1.85 -1.96
C VAL A 24 -11.00 -0.93 -1.58
N ASP A 25 -11.97 -1.44 -0.82
CA ASP A 25 -13.14 -0.66 -0.43
C ASP A 25 -12.80 0.45 0.57
N ASP A 26 -11.81 0.25 1.45
CA ASP A 26 -11.30 1.31 2.33
C ASP A 26 -10.72 2.47 1.51
N PHE A 27 -9.93 2.15 0.49
CA PHE A 27 -9.38 3.14 -0.44
C PHE A 27 -10.43 3.79 -1.32
N MET A 28 -11.52 3.10 -1.68
CA MET A 28 -12.62 3.72 -2.40
C MET A 28 -13.39 4.71 -1.52
N LYS A 29 -13.57 4.41 -0.24
CA LYS A 29 -14.33 5.26 0.70
C LYS A 29 -13.54 6.46 1.22
N ASN A 30 -12.21 6.42 1.16
CA ASN A 30 -11.34 7.48 1.69
C ASN A 30 -10.31 7.96 0.65
N ASP A 31 -10.60 9.10 0.03
CA ASP A 31 -9.75 9.72 -0.99
C ASP A 31 -8.38 10.17 -0.44
N GLN A 32 -8.35 10.72 0.77
CA GLN A 32 -7.11 11.15 1.41
C GLN A 32 -6.17 9.96 1.64
N LEU A 33 -6.69 8.89 2.24
CA LEU A 33 -5.94 7.65 2.47
C LEU A 33 -5.36 7.10 1.16
N ARG A 34 -6.17 7.08 0.10
CA ARG A 34 -5.74 6.61 -1.22
C ARG A 34 -4.64 7.50 -1.80
N THR A 35 -4.82 8.81 -1.77
CA THR A 35 -3.85 9.77 -2.32
C THR A 35 -2.51 9.71 -1.60
N GLU A 36 -2.52 9.60 -0.26
CA GLU A 36 -1.30 9.45 0.54
C GLU A 36 -0.55 8.15 0.18
N TRP A 37 -1.27 7.04 0.06
CA TRP A 37 -0.66 5.76 -0.30
C TRP A 37 -0.10 5.77 -1.73
N LEU A 38 -0.82 6.33 -2.70
CA LEU A 38 -0.30 6.45 -4.07
C LEU A 38 0.99 7.24 -4.11
N LYS A 39 1.06 8.39 -3.42
CA LYS A 39 2.28 9.20 -3.33
C LYS A 39 3.45 8.42 -2.73
N LYS A 40 3.22 7.72 -1.61
CA LYS A 40 4.26 6.88 -0.99
C LYS A 40 4.79 5.82 -1.98
N CYS A 41 3.90 5.17 -2.72
CA CYS A 41 4.26 4.15 -3.70
C CYS A 41 5.01 4.73 -4.91
N GLU A 42 4.63 5.93 -5.39
CA GLU A 42 5.26 6.59 -6.54
C GLU A 42 6.61 7.22 -6.20
N ASN A 43 6.76 7.75 -4.99
CA ASN A 43 8.01 8.32 -4.49
C ASN A 43 9.05 7.27 -4.11
N GLY A 44 8.68 5.98 -4.09
CA GLY A 44 9.54 4.89 -3.63
C GLY A 44 9.77 4.88 -2.12
N GLU A 45 8.93 5.58 -1.34
CA GLU A 45 8.96 5.55 0.13
C GLU A 45 8.60 4.16 0.67
N VAL A 46 7.82 3.42 -0.11
CA VAL A 46 7.45 2.02 0.16
C VAL A 46 7.66 1.17 -1.08
N ARG A 47 7.78 -0.14 -0.88
CA ARG A 47 7.88 -1.10 -1.98
C ARG A 47 6.59 -1.16 -2.78
N PRO A 48 6.64 -1.14 -4.13
CA PRO A 48 5.44 -1.17 -4.96
C PRO A 48 4.69 -2.50 -4.87
N GLU A 49 5.33 -3.58 -4.40
CA GLU A 49 4.68 -4.88 -4.19
C GLU A 49 3.85 -4.96 -2.89
N LEU A 50 3.86 -3.92 -2.04
CA LEU A 50 3.02 -3.90 -0.86
C LEU A 50 1.53 -3.94 -1.24
N LEU A 51 0.75 -4.69 -0.46
CA LEU A 51 -0.67 -4.88 -0.70
C LEU A 51 -1.43 -3.54 -0.78
N ASN A 52 -1.02 -2.54 0.01
CA ASN A 52 -1.63 -1.21 -0.01
C ASN A 52 -1.35 -0.44 -1.30
N CYS A 53 -0.17 -0.61 -1.93
CA CYS A 53 0.10 -0.05 -3.26
C CYS A 53 -0.78 -0.70 -4.33
N ILE A 54 -0.97 -2.02 -4.23
CA ILE A 54 -1.82 -2.77 -5.16
C ILE A 54 -3.29 -2.36 -4.99
N ASN A 55 -3.78 -2.29 -3.74
CA ASN A 55 -5.18 -2.00 -3.45
C ASN A 55 -5.55 -0.54 -3.72
N SER A 56 -4.67 0.42 -3.45
CA SER A 56 -4.90 1.83 -3.77
C SER A 56 -5.02 2.08 -5.28
N LYS A 57 -4.20 1.41 -6.11
CA LYS A 57 -4.31 1.44 -7.57
C LYS A 57 -5.60 0.78 -8.07
N LYS A 58 -5.92 -0.42 -7.58
CA LYS A 58 -7.17 -1.12 -7.91
C LYS A 58 -8.42 -0.31 -7.57
N ALA A 59 -8.39 0.48 -6.49
CA ALA A 59 -9.49 1.37 -6.13
C ALA A 59 -9.75 2.44 -7.20
N ILE A 60 -8.71 3.02 -7.81
CA ILE A 60 -8.86 3.96 -8.94
C ILE A 60 -9.52 3.27 -10.13
N ASP A 61 -9.02 2.08 -10.50
CA ASP A 61 -9.54 1.34 -11.65
C ASP A 61 -11.02 1.01 -11.46
N LYS A 62 -11.40 0.53 -10.28
CA LYS A 62 -12.79 0.20 -9.93
C LYS A 62 -13.69 1.43 -9.91
N MET A 63 -13.20 2.58 -9.44
CA MET A 63 -13.94 3.85 -9.52
C MET A 63 -14.16 4.30 -10.97
N ARG A 64 -13.15 4.14 -11.83
CA ARG A 64 -13.27 4.47 -13.26
C ARG A 64 -14.29 3.58 -13.96
N THR A 65 -14.27 2.27 -13.71
CA THR A 65 -15.24 1.34 -14.29
C THR A 65 -16.66 1.63 -13.81
N HIS A 66 -16.87 1.88 -12.52
CA HIS A 66 -18.19 2.26 -12.01
C HIS A 66 -18.74 3.54 -12.64
N ASN A 67 -17.89 4.55 -12.84
CA ASN A 67 -18.30 5.79 -13.50
C ASN A 67 -18.62 5.56 -14.99
N PHE A 68 -17.86 4.71 -15.67
CA PHE A 68 -18.13 4.36 -17.06
C PHE A 68 -19.45 3.58 -17.20
N ASP A 69 -19.69 2.59 -16.34
CA ASP A 69 -20.94 1.82 -16.32
C ASP A 69 -22.16 2.70 -16.01
N TYR A 70 -22.02 3.68 -15.11
CA TYR A 70 -23.09 4.64 -14.84
C TYR A 70 -23.39 5.52 -16.06
N LEU A 71 -22.37 6.00 -16.77
CA LEU A 71 -22.52 6.82 -17.96
C LEU A 71 -23.13 6.05 -19.14
N ASP A 72 -22.74 4.79 -19.36
CA ASP A 72 -23.32 3.94 -20.43
C ASP A 72 -24.80 3.61 -20.17
N ASN A 73 -25.19 3.50 -18.90
CA ASN A 73 -26.58 3.22 -18.52
C ASN A 73 -27.47 4.47 -18.44
N LEU A 74 -26.90 5.69 -18.41
CA LEU A 74 -27.69 6.93 -18.42
C LEU A 74 -28.22 7.29 -19.83
N GLY A 75 -27.64 6.68 -20.87
CA GLY A 75 -27.99 6.92 -22.28
C GLY A 75 -28.98 5.91 -22.88
N LYS A 76 -29.53 5.01 -22.07
CA LYS A 76 -30.57 4.03 -22.46
C LYS A 76 -31.91 4.40 -21.81
#